data_AF-A0A8S3I2G3-F1
#
_entry.id   AF-A0A8S3I2G3-F1
#
_cell.length_a   1.000
_cell.length_b   1.000
_cell.length_c   1.000
_cell.angle_alpha   90.00
_cell.angle_beta   90.00
_cell.angle_gamma   90.00
#
_symmetry.space_group_name_H-M   'P 1'
#
loop_
_entity.id
_entity.type
_entity.pdbx_description
1 polymer ?
#
loop_
_entity_poly.entity_id
_entity_poly.type
_entity_poly.pdbx_seq_one_letter_code
_entity_poly.pdbx_strand_id
1 'polypeptide(L)'
;LILDGIKCNIYCEFTNNWSITKQQITIECEHAIITVGYFIAPVFYHYITVHDRRGNQTRTIKNYGDNQSTYYYQLKAFIEAVKIAQDESSIDRAYEIAYTTGKSGIRNMEIIDEIYRKAGLVVRGTEI
;
A
#
# COMPACT_ATOMS: atom_id res chain seq x y z
N LEU A 1 -16.00 5.60 8.90
CA LEU A 1 -14.94 4.96 9.71
C LEU A 1 -14.10 6.10 10.30
N ILE A 2 -14.41 6.50 11.52
CA ILE A 2 -13.63 7.51 12.23
C ILE A 2 -12.52 6.71 12.92
N LEU A 3 -11.31 6.76 12.37
CA LEU A 3 -10.13 6.33 13.10
C LEU A 3 -9.87 7.42 14.13
N ASP A 4 -10.44 7.31 15.33
CA ASP A 4 -10.29 8.33 16.37
C ASP A 4 -8.80 8.59 16.62
N GLY A 5 -8.36 9.79 16.28
CA GLY A 5 -6.97 10.24 16.45
C GLY A 5 -5.98 9.89 15.34
N ILE A 6 -6.31 9.04 14.35
CA ILE A 6 -5.37 8.72 13.25
C ILE A 6 -5.58 9.71 12.10
N LYS A 7 -4.52 10.44 11.75
CA LYS A 7 -4.47 11.32 10.58
C LYS A 7 -3.61 10.67 9.50
N CYS A 8 -4.08 10.74 8.26
CA CYS A 8 -3.36 10.27 7.09
C CYS A 8 -3.18 11.43 6.11
N ASN A 9 -1.95 11.64 5.64
CA ASN A 9 -1.64 12.58 4.58
C ASN A 9 -1.08 11.80 3.39
N ILE A 10 -1.68 11.98 2.22
CA ILE A 10 -1.25 11.35 0.97
C ILE A 10 -0.73 12.45 0.06
N TYR A 11 0.50 12.29 -0.43
CA TYR A 11 1.11 13.19 -1.41
C TYR A 11 1.47 12.39 -2.65
N CYS A 12 1.05 12.89 -3.82
CA CYS A 12 1.35 12.29 -5.12
C CYS A 12 1.63 13.41 -6.12
N GLU A 13 2.74 13.32 -6.84
CA GLU A 13 3.17 14.31 -7.82
C GLU A 13 3.79 13.60 -9.02
N PHE A 14 3.41 14.03 -10.24
CA PHE A 14 3.90 13.46 -11.50
C PHE A 14 4.82 14.42 -12.28
N THR A 15 5.06 15.62 -11.75
CA THR A 15 5.71 16.73 -12.45
C THR A 15 7.22 16.83 -12.20
N ASN A 16 7.76 16.13 -11.21
CA ASN A 16 9.16 16.22 -10.82
C ASN A 16 9.84 14.85 -10.85
N ASN A 17 11.00 14.73 -11.49
CA ASN A 17 11.78 13.49 -11.59
C ASN A 17 12.10 12.84 -10.23
N TRP A 18 12.10 13.62 -9.14
CA TRP A 18 12.32 13.12 -7.78
C TRP A 18 11.15 12.33 -7.19
N SER A 19 9.93 12.47 -7.71
CA SER A 19 8.77 11.72 -7.18
C SER A 19 8.83 10.23 -7.52
N ILE A 20 9.55 9.86 -8.60
CA ILE A 20 9.76 8.47 -9.01
C ILE A 20 10.58 7.71 -7.96
N THR A 21 11.52 8.37 -7.29
CA THR A 21 12.41 7.73 -6.31
C THR A 21 11.94 7.88 -4.86
N LYS A 22 10.97 8.75 -4.55
CA LYS A 22 10.53 9.01 -3.17
C LYS A 22 9.20 8.34 -2.80
N GLN A 23 9.04 7.10 -3.23
CA GLN A 23 7.87 6.29 -2.86
C GLN A 23 8.07 5.74 -1.45
N GLN A 24 7.37 6.32 -0.46
CA GLN A 24 7.45 5.85 0.91
C GLN A 24 6.10 5.98 1.64
N ILE A 25 5.88 5.07 2.58
CA ILE A 25 4.81 5.14 3.57
C ILE A 25 5.49 5.35 4.93
N THR A 26 5.06 6.36 5.66
CA THR A 26 5.53 6.63 7.02
C THR A 26 4.36 6.50 7.98
N ILE A 27 4.54 5.64 8.99
CA ILE A 27 3.59 5.40 10.07
C ILE A 27 4.21 5.97 11.34
N GLU A 28 3.60 7.02 11.86
CA GLU A 28 4.00 7.63 13.12
C GLU A 28 3.13 7.10 14.26
N CYS A 29 3.78 6.44 15.21
CA CYS A 29 3.20 5.96 16.46
C CYS A 29 3.74 6.77 17.65
N GLU A 30 3.19 6.54 18.83
CA GLU A 30 3.60 7.18 20.08
C GLU A 30 5.07 6.91 20.41
N HIS A 31 5.54 5.69 20.11
CA HIS A 31 6.87 5.23 20.50
C HIS A 31 7.80 4.95 19.31
N ALA A 32 7.30 4.95 18.08
CA ALA A 32 8.11 4.60 16.93
C ALA A 32 7.67 5.35 15.68
N ILE A 33 8.62 5.56 14.77
CA ILE A 33 8.34 5.95 13.39
C ILE A 33 8.78 4.80 12.51
N ILE A 34 7.85 4.26 11.73
CA ILE A 34 8.10 3.18 10.78
C ILE A 34 8.02 3.76 9.38
N THR A 35 9.10 3.64 8.60
CA THR A 35 9.12 4.07 7.20
C THR A 35 9.37 2.87 6.31
N VAL A 36 8.48 2.66 5.34
CA VAL A 36 8.61 1.65 4.29
C VAL A 36 8.85 2.38 2.98
N GLY A 37 9.97 2.09 2.30
CA GLY A 37 10.35 2.78 1.08
C GLY A 37 10.55 1.86 -0.13
N TYR A 38 10.45 2.46 -1.32
CA TYR A 38 10.71 1.87 -2.63
C TYR A 38 9.78 0.69 -2.98
N PHE A 39 8.51 0.75 -2.58
CA PHE A 39 7.57 -0.37 -2.72
C PHE A 39 6.90 -0.49 -4.11
N ILE A 40 6.92 0.53 -4.97
CA ILE A 40 6.33 0.43 -6.34
C ILE A 40 7.41 0.08 -7.37
N ALA A 41 8.60 0.71 -7.29
CA ALA A 41 9.71 0.46 -8.19
C ALA A 41 11.04 0.26 -7.42
N PRO A 42 11.28 -0.93 -6.84
CA PRO A 42 12.52 -1.25 -6.15
C PRO A 42 13.66 -1.49 -7.14
N VAL A 43 14.18 -0.42 -7.75
CA VAL A 43 15.29 -0.54 -8.73
C VAL A 43 16.53 -1.19 -8.10
N PHE A 44 16.68 -1.07 -6.77
CA PHE A 44 17.83 -1.62 -6.04
C PHE A 44 17.48 -2.42 -4.78
N TYR A 45 16.49 -1.99 -3.98
CA TYR A 45 16.04 -2.69 -2.77
C TYR A 45 14.72 -2.08 -2.26
N HIS A 46 14.01 -2.81 -1.41
CA HIS A 46 13.06 -2.24 -0.47
C HIS A 46 13.75 -1.95 0.86
N TYR A 47 13.24 -1.02 1.65
CA TYR A 47 13.71 -0.86 3.02
C TYR A 47 12.59 -0.60 4.01
N ILE A 48 12.85 -1.05 5.24
CA ILE A 48 12.05 -0.73 6.42
C ILE A 48 12.99 -0.05 7.42
N THR A 49 12.69 1.19 7.77
CA THR A 49 13.36 1.91 8.84
C THR A 49 12.43 1.99 10.03
N VAL A 50 12.92 1.56 11.20
CA VAL A 50 12.23 1.72 12.48
C VAL A 50 13.07 2.65 13.34
N HIS A 51 12.51 3.80 13.66
CA HIS A 51 13.07 4.75 14.62
C HIS A 51 12.32 4.64 15.93
N ASP A 52 12.97 4.13 16.98
CA ASP A 52 12.45 4.08 18.34
C ASP A 52 12.63 5.45 19.01
N ARG A 53 11.51 6.08 19.38
CA ARG A 53 11.50 7.39 20.04
C ARG A 53 11.94 7.35 21.50
N ARG A 54 11.85 6.19 22.16
CA ARG A 54 12.24 6.04 23.58
C ARG A 54 13.74 5.85 23.74
N GLY A 55 14.32 4.95 22.94
CA GLY A 55 15.75 4.68 22.93
C GLY A 55 16.57 5.64 22.06
N ASN A 56 15.90 6.46 21.23
CA ASN A 56 16.52 7.26 20.17
C ASN A 56 17.41 6.42 19.23
N GLN A 57 16.97 5.21 18.93
CA GLN A 57 17.72 4.27 18.07
C GLN A 57 17.00 4.11 16.73
N THR A 58 17.79 4.08 15.66
CA THR A 58 17.28 3.84 14.31
C THR A 58 17.89 2.57 13.75
N ARG A 59 17.03 1.66 13.29
CA ARG A 59 17.45 0.47 12.54
C ARG A 59 16.83 0.51 11.15
N THR A 60 17.63 0.18 10.15
CA THR A 60 17.17 0.06 8.75
C THR A 60 17.49 -1.34 8.24
N ILE A 61 16.45 -2.04 7.79
CA ILE A 61 16.55 -3.33 7.14
C ILE A 61 16.35 -3.09 5.65
N LYS A 62 17.34 -3.45 4.85
CA LYS A 62 17.25 -3.43 3.38
C LYS A 62 16.97 -4.84 2.89
N ASN A 63 15.93 -4.99 2.08
CA ASN A 63 15.61 -6.22 1.38
C ASN A 63 15.91 -6.02 -0.11
N TYR A 64 16.96 -6.69 -0.59
CA TYR A 64 17.35 -6.68 -2.00
C TYR A 64 16.51 -7.62 -2.87
N GLY A 65 15.59 -8.38 -2.23
CA GLY A 65 14.72 -9.33 -2.90
C GLY A 65 15.49 -10.51 -3.50
N ASP A 66 14.76 -11.27 -4.31
CA ASP A 66 15.20 -12.40 -5.13
C ASP A 66 15.21 -12.03 -6.63
N ASN A 67 15.36 -10.73 -6.95
CA ASN A 67 15.17 -10.12 -8.27
C ASN A 67 13.74 -10.22 -8.84
N GLN A 68 12.74 -10.59 -8.03
CA GLN A 68 11.34 -10.53 -8.45
C GLN A 68 10.72 -9.17 -8.14
N SER A 69 9.81 -8.72 -9.02
CA SER A 69 9.03 -7.50 -8.79
C SER A 69 7.85 -7.77 -7.85
N THR A 70 7.25 -6.70 -7.32
CA THR A 70 5.99 -6.82 -6.56
C THR A 70 4.87 -7.48 -7.35
N TYR A 71 4.85 -7.35 -8.68
CA TYR A 71 3.90 -8.03 -9.57
C TYR A 71 4.03 -9.56 -9.54
N TYR A 72 5.25 -10.09 -9.40
CA TYR A 72 5.45 -11.54 -9.26
C TYR A 72 4.75 -12.06 -8.00
N TYR A 73 4.92 -11.38 -6.87
CA TYR A 73 4.30 -11.78 -5.61
C TYR A 73 2.78 -11.61 -5.62
N GLN A 74 2.27 -10.57 -6.28
CA GLN A 74 0.82 -10.40 -6.51
C GLN A 74 0.24 -11.55 -7.32
N LEU A 75 0.91 -11.94 -8.42
CA LEU A 75 0.46 -13.07 -9.25
C LEU A 75 0.57 -14.39 -8.50
N LYS A 76 1.64 -14.61 -7.73
CA LYS A 76 1.80 -15.79 -6.90
C LYS A 76 0.66 -15.91 -5.88
N ALA A 77 0.35 -14.84 -5.17
CA ALA A 77 -0.75 -14.79 -4.21
C ALA A 77 -2.10 -15.06 -4.90
N PHE A 78 -2.33 -14.51 -6.09
CA PHE A 78 -3.52 -14.80 -6.89
C PHE A 78 -3.63 -16.28 -7.27
N ILE A 79 -2.56 -16.90 -7.76
CA ILE A 79 -2.55 -18.33 -8.12
C ILE A 79 -2.82 -19.20 -6.87
N GLU A 80 -2.24 -18.87 -5.72
CA GLU A 80 -2.49 -19.57 -4.46
C GLU A 80 -3.95 -19.43 -4.01
N ALA A 81 -4.51 -18.22 -4.11
CA ALA A 81 -5.91 -17.95 -3.81
C ALA A 81 -6.86 -18.75 -4.72
N VAL A 82 -6.59 -18.83 -6.04
CA VAL A 82 -7.39 -19.61 -6.99
C VAL A 82 -7.35 -21.10 -6.66
N LYS A 83 -6.19 -21.66 -6.30
CA LYS A 83 -6.06 -23.06 -5.91
C LYS A 83 -6.89 -23.40 -4.68
N ILE A 84 -6.92 -22.48 -3.70
CA ILE A 84 -7.68 -22.66 -2.47
C ILE A 84 -9.18 -22.49 -2.70
N ALA A 85 -9.58 -21.55 -3.57
CA ALA A 85 -10.97 -21.31 -3.92
C ALA A 85 -11.63 -22.46 -4.71
N GLN A 86 -10.86 -23.45 -5.18
CA GLN A 86 -11.43 -24.69 -5.74
C GLN A 86 -12.17 -25.53 -4.69
N ASP A 87 -11.92 -25.27 -3.39
CA ASP A 87 -12.70 -25.79 -2.28
C ASP A 87 -13.63 -24.66 -1.78
N GLU A 88 -14.94 -24.78 -2.03
CA GLU A 88 -15.95 -23.75 -1.68
C GLU A 88 -15.94 -23.37 -0.19
N SER A 89 -15.45 -24.25 0.70
CA SER A 89 -15.31 -23.98 2.12
C SER A 89 -14.20 -22.97 2.47
N SER A 90 -13.40 -22.55 1.47
CA SER A 90 -12.15 -21.80 1.68
C SER A 90 -12.09 -20.45 0.96
N ILE A 91 -13.22 -19.90 0.47
CA ILE A 91 -13.22 -18.64 -0.29
C ILE A 91 -12.77 -17.42 0.54
N ASP A 92 -13.13 -17.36 1.82
CA ASP A 92 -12.68 -16.29 2.72
C ASP A 92 -11.16 -16.34 2.93
N ARG A 93 -10.60 -17.55 3.02
CA ARG A 93 -9.15 -17.79 3.11
C ARG A 93 -8.42 -17.38 1.82
N ALA A 94 -9.05 -17.56 0.66
CA ALA A 94 -8.51 -17.08 -0.61
C ALA A 94 -8.40 -15.54 -0.64
N TYR A 95 -9.38 -14.83 -0.08
CA TYR A 95 -9.34 -13.36 0.04
C TYR A 95 -8.30 -12.87 1.06
N GLU A 96 -8.05 -13.61 2.14
CA GLU A 96 -6.95 -13.30 3.08
C GLU A 96 -5.58 -13.37 2.38
N ILE A 97 -5.38 -14.38 1.51
CA ILE A 97 -4.13 -14.58 0.76
C ILE A 97 -3.96 -13.56 -0.36
N ALA A 98 -5.04 -13.16 -1.02
CA ALA A 98 -5.00 -12.11 -2.04
C ALA A 98 -4.69 -10.71 -1.46
N TYR A 99 -4.57 -10.59 -0.13
CA TYR A 99 -4.28 -9.36 0.64
C TYR A 99 -5.28 -8.20 0.43
N THR A 100 -6.28 -8.38 -0.44
CA THR A 100 -7.26 -7.37 -0.82
C THR A 100 -8.61 -8.05 -1.03
N THR A 101 -9.66 -7.45 -0.47
CA THR A 101 -11.04 -7.92 -0.66
C THR A 101 -11.77 -7.05 -1.68
N GLY A 102 -12.84 -7.57 -2.28
CA GLY A 102 -13.71 -6.76 -3.15
C GLY A 102 -14.25 -5.51 -2.44
N LYS A 103 -14.59 -5.63 -1.15
CA LYS A 103 -15.02 -4.49 -0.32
C LYS A 103 -13.91 -3.45 -0.14
N SER A 104 -12.66 -3.88 0.07
CA SER A 104 -11.50 -2.98 0.14
C SER A 104 -11.29 -2.25 -1.18
N GLY A 105 -11.45 -2.95 -2.31
CA GLY A 105 -11.36 -2.36 -3.64
C GLY A 105 -12.42 -1.28 -3.88
N ILE A 106 -13.69 -1.58 -3.60
CA ILE A 106 -14.79 -0.60 -3.68
C ILE A 106 -14.49 0.61 -2.80
N ARG A 107 -14.10 0.39 -1.54
CA ARG A 107 -13.80 1.48 -0.61
C ARG A 107 -12.63 2.36 -1.07
N ASN A 108 -11.61 1.77 -1.67
CA ASN A 108 -10.50 2.51 -2.24
C ASN A 108 -10.97 3.42 -3.38
N MET A 109 -11.86 2.92 -4.24
CA MET A 109 -12.43 3.72 -5.33
C MET A 109 -13.30 4.86 -4.83
N GLU A 110 -14.11 4.65 -3.78
CA GLU A 110 -14.89 5.72 -3.14
C GLU A 110 -14.00 6.83 -2.58
N ILE A 111 -12.85 6.48 -1.99
CA ILE A 111 -11.88 7.46 -1.47
C ILE A 111 -11.28 8.28 -2.62
N ILE A 112 -10.91 7.63 -3.72
CA ILE A 112 -10.39 8.32 -4.92
C ILE A 112 -11.43 9.29 -5.48
N ASP A 113 -12.69 8.85 -5.62
CA ASP A 113 -13.75 9.69 -6.16
C ASP A 113 -14.03 10.92 -5.26
N GLU A 114 -13.93 10.75 -3.93
CA GLU A 114 -14.06 11.87 -2.99
C GLU A 114 -12.88 12.86 -3.09
N ILE A 115 -11.65 12.37 -3.31
CA ILE A 115 -10.49 13.24 -3.58
C ILE A 115 -10.74 14.07 -4.84
N TYR A 116 -11.21 13.43 -5.91
CA TYR A 116 -11.49 14.08 -7.19
C TYR A 116 -12.57 15.15 -7.04
N ARG A 117 -13.68 14.82 -6.36
CA ARG A 117 -14.76 15.76 -6.07
C ARG A 117 -14.25 16.99 -5.31
N LYS A 118 -13.44 16.80 -4.26
CA LYS A 118 -12.87 17.92 -3.49
C LYS A 118 -11.85 18.74 -4.27
N ALA A 119 -11.17 18.13 -5.23
CA ALA A 119 -10.25 18.82 -6.14
C ALA A 119 -10.95 19.51 -7.33
N GLY A 120 -12.29 19.38 -7.46
CA GLY A 120 -13.05 19.92 -8.59
C GLY A 120 -12.83 19.15 -9.90
N LEU A 121 -12.37 17.90 -9.82
CA LEU A 121 -12.16 17.01 -10.97
C LEU A 121 -13.41 16.18 -11.26
N VAL A 122 -13.54 15.71 -12.49
CA VAL A 122 -14.64 14.85 -12.93
C VAL A 122 -14.53 13.48 -12.29
N VAL A 123 -15.63 12.98 -11.73
CA VAL A 123 -15.69 11.64 -11.15
C VAL A 123 -15.88 10.61 -12.27
N ARG A 124 -15.25 9.45 -12.11
CA ARG A 124 -15.31 8.38 -13.11
C ARG A 124 -16.77 7.96 -13.35
N GLY A 125 -17.16 7.80 -14.61
CA GLY A 125 -18.51 7.40 -14.99
C GLY A 125 -19.57 8.50 -14.89
N THR A 126 -19.17 9.75 -14.65
CA THR A 126 -20.07 10.93 -14.70
C THR A 126 -19.76 11.86 -15.87
N GLU A 127 -18.92 11.43 -16.81
CA GLU A 127 -18.66 12.14 -18.06
C GLU A 127 -19.91 12.08 -18.93
N ILE A 128 -20.45 13.26 -19.31
CA ILE A 128 -21.53 13.44 -20.28
C ILE A 128 -20.93 14.09 -21.52
#